data_AF-J2GFN3-F1
#
_entry.id   AF-J2GFN3-F1
#
_cell.length_a   1.000
_cell.length_b   1.000
_cell.length_c   1.000
_cell.angle_alpha   90.00
_cell.angle_beta   90.00
_cell.angle_gamma   90.00
#
_symmetry.space_group_name_H-M   'P 1'
#
loop_
_entity.id
_entity.type
_entity.pdbx_description
1 polymer ?
#
loop_
_entity_poly.entity_id
_entity_poly.type
_entity_poly.pdbx_seq_one_letter_code
_entity_poly.pdbx_strand_id
1 'polypeptide(L)' 'MRAQFDRFGDWRLALAAFNAGPGAVARHGGVPPYRETAHYVDAILTAMPAAQRLEATVVMPP' A
#
# COMPACT_ATOMS: atom_id res chain seq x y z
N MET A 1 3.73 -9.41 -0.39
CA MET A 1 3.76 -7.97 -0.74
C MET A 1 4.47 -7.69 -2.06
N ARG A 2 5.64 -8.29 -2.35
CA ARG A 2 6.36 -8.15 -3.64
C ARG A 2 5.44 -8.18 -4.89
N ALA A 3 4.63 -9.24 -5.02
CA ALA A 3 3.70 -9.38 -6.15
C ALA A 3 2.65 -8.25 -6.28
N GLN A 4 2.25 -7.63 -5.16
CA GLN A 4 1.33 -6.49 -5.21
C GLN A 4 2.06 -5.21 -5.61
N PHE A 5 3.30 -5.02 -5.16
CA PHE A 5 4.12 -3.91 -5.63
C PHE A 5 4.41 -4.03 -7.13
N ASP A 6 4.80 -5.21 -7.62
CA ASP A 6 5.03 -5.44 -9.05
C ASP A 6 3.77 -5.16 -9.89
N ARG A 7 2.58 -5.35 -9.31
CA ARG A 7 1.29 -5.10 -9.95
C ARG A 7 0.85 -3.62 -9.93
N PHE A 8 1.11 -2.90 -8.83
CA PHE A 8 0.55 -1.56 -8.62
C PHE A 8 1.59 -0.43 -8.67
N GLY A 9 2.89 -0.74 -8.58
CA GLY A 9 4.00 0.22 -8.64
C GLY A 9 4.09 1.20 -7.48
N ASP A 10 3.19 1.10 -6.50
CA ASP A 10 3.06 2.02 -5.38
C ASP A 10 2.85 1.23 -4.08
N TRP A 11 3.62 1.57 -3.05
CA TRP A 11 3.56 0.83 -1.77
C TRP A 11 2.26 1.04 -1.02
N ARG A 12 1.61 2.20 -1.14
CA ARG A 12 0.27 2.43 -0.54
C ARG A 12 -0.75 1.50 -1.19
N LEU A 13 -0.69 1.34 -2.51
CA LEU A 13 -1.56 0.42 -3.25
C LEU A 13 -1.21 -1.05 -3.00
N ALA A 14 0.06 -1.38 -2.85
CA ALA A 14 0.50 -2.73 -2.50
C ALA A 14 0.02 -3.14 -1.09
N LEU A 15 0.10 -2.24 -0.11
CA LEU A 15 -0.42 -2.42 1.24
C LEU A 15 -1.95 -2.55 1.24
N ALA A 16 -2.63 -1.69 0.48
CA ALA A 16 -4.07 -1.79 0.30
C ALA A 16 -4.49 -3.12 -0.35
N ALA A 17 -3.74 -3.58 -1.35
CA ALA A 17 -4.02 -4.85 -2.05
C ALA A 17 -3.68 -6.07 -1.20
N PHE A 18 -2.74 -5.95 -0.26
CA PHE A 18 -2.48 -6.99 0.73
C PHE A 18 -3.65 -7.15 1.71
N ASN A 19 -4.24 -6.04 2.18
CA ASN A 19 -5.34 -6.07 3.14
C ASN A 19 -6.73 -6.30 2.49
N ALA A 20 -7.08 -5.55 1.45
CA ALA A 20 -8.39 -5.59 0.79
C ALA A 20 -8.47 -6.54 -0.41
N GLY A 21 -7.33 -7.10 -0.83
CA GLY A 21 -7.20 -7.86 -2.06
C GLY A 21 -7.00 -6.97 -3.30
N PRO A 22 -6.27 -7.46 -4.32
CA PRO A 22 -5.89 -6.67 -5.49
C PRO A 22 -7.07 -6.38 -6.42
N GLY A 23 -8.11 -7.22 -6.41
CA GLY A 23 -9.34 -6.97 -7.17
C GLY A 23 -10.10 -5.74 -6.67
N ALA A 24 -10.12 -5.53 -5.34
CA ALA A 24 -10.75 -4.35 -4.75
C ALA A 24 -9.99 -3.07 -5.11
N VAL A 25 -8.65 -3.08 -5.00
CA VAL A 25 -7.80 -1.95 -5.37
C VAL A 25 -7.95 -1.62 -6.86
N ALA A 26 -7.89 -2.63 -7.73
CA ALA A 26 -8.06 -2.43 -9.17
C ALA A 26 -9.45 -1.86 -9.51
N ARG A 27 -10.52 -2.33 -8.86
CA ARG A 27 -11.89 -1.82 -9.09
C ARG A 27 -12.07 -0.37 -8.66
N HIS A 28 -11.39 0.06 -7.59
CA HIS A 28 -11.50 1.43 -7.08
C HIS A 28 -10.45 2.39 -7.68
N GLY A 29 -9.44 1.88 -8.39
CA GLY A 29 -8.34 2.69 -8.90
C GLY A 29 -7.48 3.33 -7.80
N GLY A 30 -7.48 2.74 -6.60
CA GLY A 30 -6.86 3.32 -5.42
C GLY A 30 -7.12 2.50 -4.16
N VAL A 31 -6.81 3.08 -2.98
CA VAL A 31 -7.15 2.47 -1.70
C VAL A 31 -8.68 2.40 -1.58
N PRO A 32 -9.29 1.21 -1.45
CA PRO A 32 -10.74 1.09 -1.34
C PRO A 32 -11.24 1.77 -0.04
N PRO A 33 -12.49 2.27 -0.01
CA PRO A 33 -13.06 3.00 1.14
C PRO A 33 -13.46 2.06 2.30
N TYR A 34 -12.65 1.03 2.55
CA TYR A 34 -12.79 0.13 3.67
C TYR A 34 -12.01 0.74 4.83
N ARG A 35 -12.71 1.02 5.94
CA ARG A 35 -12.12 1.66 7.12
C ARG A 35 -10.89 0.91 7.60
N GLU A 36 -10.94 -0.42 7.61
CA GLU A 36 -9.82 -1.27 8.01
C GLU A 36 -8.61 -1.12 7.08
N THR A 37 -8.83 -1.10 5.76
CA THR A 37 -7.76 -0.95 4.78
C THR A 37 -7.09 0.42 4.87
N ALA A 38 -7.87 1.49 5.00
CA ALA A 38 -7.33 2.83 5.21
C ALA A 38 -6.48 2.90 6.48
N HIS A 39 -6.98 2.34 7.59
CA HIS A 39 -6.24 2.31 8.86
C HIS A 39 -4.95 1.48 8.75
N TYR A 40 -5.01 0.32 8.09
CA TYR A 40 -3.87 -0.55 7.90
C TYR A 40 -2.74 0.14 7.11
N VAL A 41 -3.10 0.79 5.99
CA VAL A 41 -2.16 1.54 5.17
C VAL A 41 -1.53 2.68 5.99
N ASP A 42 -2.34 3.45 6.72
CA ASP A 42 -1.86 4.59 7.51
C ASP A 42 -0.96 4.16 8.67
N ALA A 43 -1.30 3.09 9.38
CA ALA A 43 -0.51 2.55 10.48
C ALA A 43 0.88 2.11 10.03
N ILE A 44 0.97 1.41 8.89
CA ILE A 44 2.25 0.95 8.33
C ILE A 44 3.10 2.15 7.88
N LEU A 45 2.51 3.10 7.14
CA LEU A 45 3.25 4.26 6.64
C LEU A 45 3.71 5.18 7.77
N THR A 46 2.92 5.32 8.84
CA THR A 46 3.27 6.16 10.00
C THR A 46 4.36 5.51 10.86
N ALA A 47 4.38 4.18 10.95
CA ALA A 47 5.45 3.44 11.62
C ALA A 47 6.80 3.53 10.87
N MET A 48 6.80 3.90 9.58
CA MET A 48 8.01 4.08 8.80
C MET A 48 8.70 5.43 9.11
N PRO A 49 10.03 5.43 9.35
CA PRO A 49 10.82 6.66 9.47
C PRO A 49 10.59 7.59 8.28
N ALA A 50 10.66 8.92 8.48
CA ALA A 50 10.39 9.90 7.43
C ALA A 50 11.22 9.67 6.14
N ALA A 51 12.47 9.20 6.29
CA ALA A 51 13.30 8.78 5.17
C ALA A 51 12.65 7.64 4.37
N GLN A 52 12.19 6.59 5.04
CA GLN A 52 11.53 5.44 4.43
C GLN A 52 10.11 5.74 3.92
N ARG A 53 9.43 6.78 4.42
CA ARG A 53 8.13 7.24 3.85
C ARG A 53 8.27 7.85 2.47
N LEU A 54 9.36 8.59 2.23
CA LEU A 54 9.67 9.14 0.90
C LEU A 54 10.18 8.03 -0.02
N GLU A 55 10.94 7.07 0.53
CA GLU A 55 11.40 5.89 -0.21
C GLU A 55 10.28 4.86 -0.44
N ALA A 56 9.20 4.84 0.34
CA ALA A 56 8.00 4.05 0.05
C ALA A 56 7.26 4.57 -1.21
N THR A 57 7.73 5.63 -1.85
CA THR A 57 7.31 6.02 -3.20
C THR A 57 8.31 5.54 -4.27
N VAL A 58 9.52 5.12 -3.89
CA VAL A 58 10.66 4.94 -4.80
C VAL A 58 11.35 3.57 -4.67
N VAL A 59 11.69 3.11 -3.47
CA VAL A 59 12.44 1.87 -3.17
C VAL A 59 12.12 1.41 -1.73
N MET A 60 11.20 0.48 -1.53
CA MET A 60 11.27 -0.39 -0.34
C MET A 60 11.71 -1.77 -0.82
N PRO A 61 12.83 -2.33 -0.32
CA PRO A 61 13.21 -3.70 -0.63
C PRO A 61 12.36 -4.70 0.18
N PRO A 62 12.30 -5.98 -0.25
CA PRO A 62 11.43 -7.01 0.31
C PRO A 62 11.67 -7.31 1.79
#